data_AF-A0A9E4TVL7-F1
#
_entry.id   AF-A0A9E4TVL7-F1
#
_cell.length_a   1.000
_cell.length_b   1.000
_cell.length_c   1.000
_cell.angle_alpha   90.00
_cell.angle_beta   90.00
_cell.angle_gamma   90.00
#
_symmetry.space_group_name_H-M   'P 1'
#
loop_
_entity.id
_entity.type
_entity.pdbx_description
1 polymer ?
#
loop_
_entity_poly.entity_id
_entity_poly.type
_entity_poly.pdbx_seq_one_letter_code
_entity_poly.pdbx_strand_id
1 'polypeptide(L)'
;MKRQPLLKDARPALLKEWDFEKNAEISLGEIRINSNKKVHWICSTNPKHKWEAQVRVRAVENHGCLYCKGKKVLREESFAAKQPELLKEWDYDANVGLDPWKLSEFSNKRVSWVCVNDPDHKWSSSISSRSRYQSSCPTCVRKTQKERIKGDRSLSTNFPKIAAEWNFEKNTIDISDVTYGSAQPVWWRCSRDPSHEWEASVASRTNKRGGKCPYCSGSRVTEQNSLQSLYPEVAKEWNDERNEGLSPDTIKKASGRKVWWRCSNDPSHEWEAVVKNRTTLGSGYPICEAENRYLRLAHSQFGASSEATNYHVVFKVNLSNIEKLLAAAQFKGTRLDQPFMRMLFASVITVMETYLSDAFYELVVSSEDKINRLFLNAQELSEKKYTVSDLIHWHGSKYDLATEYMQKIVWHNLPKVAGLYRSVLAINVPLEDDKIHAAISTRHDLVHRNGKTKKGSSVRISSSQIEGLIQNVSDFVEVIDKQLREQENLTKPYSGRAKDARR
;
A
#
# COMPACT_ATOMS: atom_id res chain seq x y z
N MET A 1 -75.56 -54.14 -3.04
CA MET A 1 -74.47 -53.59 -2.19
C MET A 1 -74.33 -54.43 -0.93
N LYS A 2 -73.17 -55.06 -0.66
CA LYS A 2 -72.94 -55.78 0.60
C LYS A 2 -72.94 -54.77 1.76
N ARG A 3 -73.77 -54.98 2.79
CA ARG A 3 -73.80 -54.15 3.99
C ARG A 3 -72.45 -54.26 4.71
N GLN A 4 -71.79 -53.12 4.96
CA GLN A 4 -70.51 -53.07 5.70
C GLN A 4 -70.70 -53.59 7.14
N PRO A 5 -69.71 -54.28 7.72
CA PRO A 5 -69.82 -54.88 9.05
C PRO A 5 -69.98 -53.82 10.16
N LEU A 6 -70.50 -54.26 11.31
CA LEU A 6 -70.58 -53.41 12.50
C LEU A 6 -69.18 -53.09 13.01
N LEU A 7 -69.01 -51.92 13.61
CA LEU A 7 -67.72 -51.46 14.16
C LEU A 7 -67.16 -52.46 15.18
N LYS A 8 -68.02 -52.96 16.06
CA LYS A 8 -67.66 -53.93 17.10
C LYS A 8 -67.12 -55.25 16.55
N ASP A 9 -67.61 -55.67 15.38
CA ASP A 9 -67.24 -56.96 14.78
C ASP A 9 -65.99 -56.82 13.91
N ALA A 10 -65.88 -55.72 13.14
CA ALA A 10 -64.77 -55.51 12.22
C ALA A 10 -63.49 -54.99 12.89
N ARG A 11 -63.61 -54.20 13.97
CA ARG A 11 -62.48 -53.58 14.68
C ARG A 11 -62.74 -53.58 16.20
N PRO A 12 -62.82 -54.75 16.86
CA PRO A 12 -63.13 -54.84 18.29
C PRO A 12 -62.12 -54.08 19.17
N ALA A 13 -60.86 -53.99 18.74
CA ALA A 13 -59.82 -53.25 19.45
C ALA A 13 -60.14 -51.75 19.60
N LEU A 14 -60.89 -51.14 18.67
CA LEU A 14 -61.27 -49.73 18.75
C LEU A 14 -62.31 -49.45 19.84
N LEU A 15 -62.97 -50.48 20.38
CA LEU A 15 -63.87 -50.31 21.53
C LEU A 15 -63.10 -49.92 22.80
N LYS A 16 -61.80 -50.22 22.90
CA LYS A 16 -60.93 -49.72 23.99
C LYS A 16 -60.72 -48.20 23.93
N GLU A 17 -60.93 -47.59 22.77
CA GLU A 17 -60.83 -46.16 22.55
C GLU A 17 -62.20 -45.49 22.50
N TRP A 18 -63.29 -46.22 22.73
CA TRP A 18 -64.65 -45.69 22.70
C TRP A 18 -65.00 -45.03 24.05
N ASP A 19 -65.47 -43.77 24.02
CA ASP A 19 -65.94 -43.09 25.23
C ASP A 19 -67.37 -43.57 25.56
N PHE A 20 -67.51 -44.59 26.41
CA PHE A 20 -68.81 -45.16 26.76
C PHE A 20 -69.71 -44.20 27.53
N GLU A 21 -69.13 -43.26 28.30
CA GLU A 21 -69.90 -42.25 29.03
C GLU A 21 -70.50 -41.24 28.06
N LYS A 22 -69.69 -40.69 27.15
CA LYS A 22 -70.15 -39.66 26.20
C LYS A 22 -70.95 -40.20 25.02
N ASN A 23 -70.84 -41.49 24.74
CA ASN A 23 -71.59 -42.15 23.67
C ASN A 23 -72.70 -43.08 24.22
N ALA A 24 -73.16 -42.88 25.46
CA ALA A 24 -74.12 -43.76 26.13
C ALA A 24 -75.41 -43.98 25.32
N GLU A 25 -75.86 -42.97 24.56
CA GLU A 25 -77.07 -43.04 23.72
C GLU A 25 -76.84 -43.74 22.37
N ILE A 26 -75.62 -44.22 22.08
CA ILE A 26 -75.25 -44.79 20.80
C ILE A 26 -75.16 -46.31 20.89
N SER A 27 -76.12 -47.01 20.30
CA SER A 27 -76.10 -48.47 20.22
C SER A 27 -75.00 -48.97 19.28
N LEU A 28 -74.01 -49.70 19.83
CA LEU A 28 -72.96 -50.37 19.05
C LEU A 28 -73.51 -51.50 18.14
N GLY A 29 -74.76 -51.94 18.36
CA GLY A 29 -75.45 -52.89 17.48
C GLY A 29 -75.87 -52.31 16.13
N GLU A 30 -75.82 -50.98 15.97
CA GLU A 30 -76.31 -50.27 14.78
C GLU A 30 -75.21 -49.49 14.05
N ILE A 31 -74.06 -49.27 14.71
CA ILE A 31 -72.94 -48.51 14.16
C ILE A 31 -72.08 -49.39 13.23
N ARG A 32 -72.13 -49.08 11.93
CA ARG A 32 -71.24 -49.67 10.92
C ARG A 32 -69.90 -48.96 10.86
N ILE A 33 -68.85 -49.69 10.43
CA ILE A 33 -67.47 -49.19 10.37
C ILE A 33 -67.30 -47.93 9.50
N ASN A 34 -68.13 -47.74 8.48
CA ASN A 34 -68.09 -46.61 7.54
C ASN A 34 -69.08 -45.47 7.90
N SER A 35 -69.62 -45.44 9.12
CA SER A 35 -70.59 -44.42 9.52
C SER A 35 -70.00 -43.01 9.57
N ASN A 36 -70.77 -42.02 9.09
CA ASN A 36 -70.46 -40.60 9.20
C ASN A 36 -70.82 -40.01 10.57
N LYS A 37 -71.43 -40.80 11.47
CA LYS A 37 -71.80 -40.34 12.82
C LYS A 37 -70.54 -39.92 13.58
N LYS A 38 -70.57 -38.70 14.14
CA LYS A 38 -69.52 -38.23 15.04
C LYS A 38 -69.74 -38.85 16.41
N VAL A 39 -68.67 -39.37 16.98
CA VAL A 39 -68.66 -40.03 18.29
C VAL A 39 -67.42 -39.60 19.06
N HIS A 40 -67.45 -39.77 20.37
CA HIS A 40 -66.36 -39.43 21.27
C HIS A 40 -65.38 -40.61 21.43
N TRP A 41 -64.09 -40.31 21.32
CA TRP A 41 -62.99 -41.25 21.45
C TRP A 41 -62.06 -40.83 22.59
N ILE A 42 -61.51 -41.83 23.28
CA ILE A 42 -60.48 -41.69 24.31
C ILE A 42 -59.20 -42.35 23.81
N CYS A 43 -58.06 -41.70 23.99
CA CYS A 43 -56.80 -42.26 23.51
C CYS A 43 -56.37 -43.44 24.37
N SER A 44 -55.97 -44.52 23.71
CA SER A 44 -55.44 -45.72 24.35
C SER A 44 -54.15 -45.50 25.14
N THR A 45 -53.36 -44.47 24.83
CA THR A 45 -52.10 -44.16 25.53
C THR A 45 -52.22 -43.06 26.58
N ASN A 46 -53.19 -42.14 26.45
CA ASN A 46 -53.43 -41.08 27.42
C ASN A 46 -54.94 -40.82 27.57
N PRO A 47 -55.56 -41.23 28.69
CA PRO A 47 -57.00 -41.06 28.92
C PRO A 47 -57.48 -39.60 28.92
N LYS A 48 -56.59 -38.62 29.11
CA LYS A 48 -56.92 -37.19 29.03
C LYS A 48 -57.19 -36.74 27.59
N HIS A 49 -56.64 -37.44 26.60
CA HIS A 49 -56.86 -37.13 25.20
C HIS A 49 -58.23 -37.62 24.75
N LYS A 50 -59.24 -36.78 24.97
CA LYS A 50 -60.61 -37.00 24.49
C LYS A 50 -60.87 -36.17 23.24
N TRP A 51 -61.37 -36.79 22.17
CA TRP A 51 -61.71 -36.07 20.93
C TRP A 51 -62.99 -36.60 20.29
N GLU A 52 -63.63 -35.75 19.48
CA GLU A 52 -64.78 -36.13 18.65
C GLU A 52 -64.31 -36.37 17.21
N ALA A 53 -64.73 -37.47 16.59
CA ALA A 53 -64.47 -37.76 15.18
C ALA A 53 -65.55 -38.67 14.58
N GLN A 54 -65.71 -38.64 13.25
CA GLN A 54 -66.58 -39.57 12.54
C GLN A 54 -66.06 -41.01 12.67
N VAL A 55 -66.97 -41.98 12.80
CA VAL A 55 -66.61 -43.41 12.91
C VAL A 55 -65.77 -43.87 11.72
N ARG A 56 -66.14 -43.50 10.48
CA ARG A 56 -65.35 -43.86 9.29
C ARG A 56 -63.93 -43.32 9.32
N VAL A 57 -63.73 -42.11 9.85
CA VAL A 57 -62.42 -41.44 9.89
C VAL A 57 -61.49 -42.15 10.87
N ARG A 58 -62.01 -42.60 12.01
CA ARG A 58 -61.23 -43.39 12.97
C ARG A 58 -61.02 -44.83 12.51
N ALA A 59 -62.06 -45.48 11.99
CA ALA A 59 -62.09 -46.93 11.81
C ALA A 59 -61.70 -47.42 10.40
N VAL A 60 -61.94 -46.62 9.36
CA VAL A 60 -61.56 -46.93 7.96
C VAL A 60 -60.31 -46.16 7.57
N GLU A 61 -60.30 -44.83 7.75
CA GLU A 61 -59.16 -43.96 7.40
C GLU A 61 -58.02 -44.02 8.43
N ASN A 62 -58.25 -44.70 9.57
CA ASN A 62 -57.28 -44.94 10.63
C ASN A 62 -56.62 -43.67 11.21
N HIS A 63 -57.37 -42.56 11.29
CA HIS A 63 -56.90 -41.36 11.97
C HIS A 63 -56.88 -41.55 13.49
N GLY A 64 -55.68 -41.72 14.06
CA GLY A 64 -55.48 -41.81 15.51
C GLY A 64 -55.60 -40.47 16.26
N CYS A 65 -55.23 -40.50 17.55
CA CYS A 65 -55.35 -39.36 18.45
C CYS A 65 -54.65 -38.07 17.95
N LEU A 66 -55.41 -36.98 17.84
CA LEU A 66 -54.91 -35.68 17.37
C LEU A 66 -53.95 -35.00 18.36
N TYR A 67 -54.07 -35.29 19.65
CA TYR A 67 -53.17 -34.76 20.68
C TYR A 67 -51.80 -35.44 20.61
N CYS A 68 -51.75 -36.78 20.52
CA CYS A 68 -50.50 -37.53 20.33
C CYS A 68 -49.77 -37.15 19.03
N LYS A 69 -50.53 -36.78 17.98
CA LYS A 69 -49.97 -36.27 16.72
C LYS A 69 -49.58 -34.79 16.76
N GLY A 70 -49.68 -34.12 17.91
CA GLY A 70 -49.35 -32.69 18.08
C GLY A 70 -50.27 -31.72 17.32
N LYS A 71 -51.43 -32.19 16.82
CA LYS A 71 -52.40 -31.37 16.10
C LYS A 71 -53.39 -30.65 17.01
N LYS A 72 -53.53 -31.11 18.27
CA LYS A 72 -54.27 -30.46 19.35
C LYS A 72 -53.42 -30.43 20.61
N VAL A 73 -53.62 -29.43 21.46
CA VAL A 73 -53.02 -29.33 22.79
C VAL A 73 -54.10 -29.45 23.85
N LEU A 74 -53.74 -30.01 25.01
CA LEU A 74 -54.60 -29.93 26.20
C LEU A 74 -54.67 -28.47 26.68
N ARG A 75 -55.74 -28.11 27.37
CA ARG A 75 -55.98 -26.72 27.79
C ARG A 75 -54.88 -26.23 28.72
N GLU A 76 -54.46 -27.07 29.67
CA GLU A 76 -53.38 -26.84 30.63
C GLU A 76 -51.97 -26.79 29.99
N GLU A 77 -51.83 -27.27 28.76
CA GLU A 77 -50.59 -27.26 27.98
C GLU A 77 -50.62 -26.23 26.84
N SER A 78 -51.69 -25.45 26.76
CA SER A 78 -51.85 -24.43 25.74
C SER A 78 -50.90 -23.26 25.97
N PHE A 79 -50.64 -22.50 24.90
CA PHE A 79 -49.88 -21.26 24.90
C PHE A 79 -50.43 -20.29 25.97
N ALA A 80 -51.75 -20.12 26.04
CA ALA A 80 -52.37 -19.26 27.04
C ALA A 80 -52.11 -19.72 28.49
N ALA A 81 -52.11 -21.05 28.73
CA ALA A 81 -51.87 -21.60 30.06
C ALA A 81 -50.39 -21.50 30.47
N LYS A 82 -49.46 -21.66 29.52
CA LYS A 82 -48.01 -21.65 29.77
C LYS A 82 -47.41 -20.24 29.78
N GLN A 83 -47.96 -19.32 28.99
CA GLN A 83 -47.42 -17.97 28.78
C GLN A 83 -48.50 -16.88 28.99
N PRO A 84 -49.07 -16.75 30.20
CA PRO A 84 -50.16 -15.80 30.46
C PRO A 84 -49.74 -14.34 30.25
N GLU A 85 -48.47 -14.00 30.50
CA GLU A 85 -47.95 -12.65 30.31
C GLU A 85 -47.93 -12.22 28.84
N LEU A 86 -47.67 -13.15 27.92
CA LEU A 86 -47.68 -12.86 26.48
C LEU A 86 -49.09 -12.60 25.92
N LEU A 87 -50.15 -12.94 26.66
CA LEU A 87 -51.51 -12.59 26.28
C LEU A 87 -51.76 -11.07 26.36
N LYS A 88 -50.99 -10.34 27.17
CA LYS A 88 -51.03 -8.87 27.21
C LYS A 88 -50.58 -8.22 25.91
N GLU A 89 -49.79 -8.95 25.12
CA GLU A 89 -49.30 -8.53 23.81
C GLU A 89 -50.08 -9.16 22.65
N TRP A 90 -51.13 -9.95 22.93
CA TRP A 90 -51.92 -10.59 21.89
C TRP A 90 -52.92 -9.60 21.28
N ASP A 91 -52.84 -9.39 19.96
CA ASP A 91 -53.81 -8.54 19.26
C ASP A 91 -55.11 -9.34 19.01
N TYR A 92 -56.11 -9.16 19.87
CA TYR A 92 -57.40 -9.87 19.79
C TYR A 92 -58.23 -9.45 18.57
N ASP A 93 -58.09 -8.21 18.12
CA ASP A 93 -58.82 -7.68 16.96
C ASP A 93 -58.24 -8.18 15.64
N ALA A 94 -56.91 -8.35 15.58
CA ALA A 94 -56.24 -8.86 14.37
C ALA A 94 -56.19 -10.40 14.31
N ASN A 95 -56.37 -11.10 15.43
CA ASN A 95 -56.33 -12.56 15.51
C ASN A 95 -57.72 -13.21 15.67
N VAL A 96 -58.76 -12.60 15.09
CA VAL A 96 -60.13 -13.13 15.15
C VAL A 96 -60.18 -14.57 14.65
N GLY A 97 -60.84 -15.44 15.42
CA GLY A 97 -60.97 -16.87 15.12
C GLY A 97 -59.80 -17.75 15.58
N LEU A 98 -58.74 -17.16 16.15
CA LEU A 98 -57.69 -17.90 16.84
C LEU A 98 -57.94 -17.90 18.35
N ASP A 99 -57.94 -19.08 18.94
CA ASP A 99 -58.11 -19.28 20.39
C ASP A 99 -56.76 -19.64 21.02
N PRO A 100 -56.13 -18.74 21.79
CA PRO A 100 -54.84 -18.99 22.46
C PRO A 100 -54.83 -20.25 23.35
N TRP A 101 -56.00 -20.69 23.86
CA TRP A 101 -56.14 -21.90 24.67
C TRP A 101 -56.12 -23.21 23.87
N LYS A 102 -56.04 -23.13 22.54
CA LYS A 102 -55.95 -24.27 21.62
C LYS A 102 -54.64 -24.32 20.83
N LEU A 103 -53.70 -23.42 21.13
CA LEU A 103 -52.43 -23.29 20.43
C LEU A 103 -51.29 -23.77 21.31
N SER A 104 -50.25 -24.37 20.73
CA SER A 104 -49.02 -24.73 21.46
C SER A 104 -48.09 -23.53 21.54
N GLU A 105 -47.35 -23.37 22.66
CA GLU A 105 -46.30 -22.35 22.80
C GLU A 105 -45.15 -22.52 21.79
N PHE A 106 -45.02 -23.71 21.19
CA PHE A 106 -44.04 -23.98 20.13
C PHE A 106 -44.61 -23.85 18.71
N SER A 107 -45.82 -23.34 18.57
CA SER A 107 -46.44 -23.19 17.26
C SER A 107 -45.70 -22.18 16.39
N ASN A 108 -45.36 -22.58 15.17
CA ASN A 108 -44.83 -21.68 14.15
C ASN A 108 -45.93 -20.84 13.48
N LYS A 109 -47.19 -20.96 13.92
CA LYS A 109 -48.28 -20.12 13.42
C LYS A 109 -47.96 -18.65 13.70
N ARG A 110 -47.95 -17.84 12.65
CA ARG A 110 -47.76 -16.39 12.73
C ARG A 110 -49.08 -15.75 13.18
N VAL A 111 -48.99 -14.91 14.19
CA VAL A 111 -50.11 -14.17 14.78
C VAL A 111 -49.69 -12.71 14.93
N SER A 112 -50.68 -11.84 15.09
CA SER A 112 -50.48 -10.42 15.31
C SER A 112 -50.26 -10.13 16.79
N TRP A 113 -49.29 -9.27 17.08
CA TRP A 113 -48.91 -8.84 18.42
C TRP A 113 -49.02 -7.32 18.50
N VAL A 114 -49.35 -6.82 19.68
CA VAL A 114 -49.43 -5.40 20.01
C VAL A 114 -48.48 -5.10 21.17
N CYS A 115 -47.78 -3.97 21.12
CA CYS A 115 -46.80 -3.65 22.14
C CYS A 115 -47.49 -3.15 23.42
N VAL A 116 -47.02 -3.64 24.57
CA VAL A 116 -47.50 -3.14 25.88
C VAL A 116 -47.20 -1.65 26.08
N ASN A 117 -46.08 -1.16 25.53
CA ASN A 117 -45.63 0.21 25.71
C ASN A 117 -46.30 1.20 24.75
N ASP A 118 -46.79 0.72 23.60
CA ASP A 118 -47.36 1.57 22.55
C ASP A 118 -48.33 0.74 21.67
N PRO A 119 -49.65 0.95 21.80
CA PRO A 119 -50.65 0.20 21.03
C PRO A 119 -50.57 0.37 19.51
N ASP A 120 -49.92 1.43 19.01
CA ASP A 120 -49.71 1.64 17.56
C ASP A 120 -48.62 0.69 17.02
N HIS A 121 -47.76 0.17 17.88
CA HIS A 121 -46.75 -0.80 17.50
C HIS A 121 -47.35 -2.20 17.39
N LYS A 122 -47.86 -2.51 16.20
CA LYS A 122 -48.35 -3.85 15.83
C LYS A 122 -47.35 -4.59 14.95
N TRP A 123 -47.12 -5.87 15.22
CA TRP A 123 -46.24 -6.70 14.38
C TRP A 123 -46.71 -8.14 14.28
N SER A 124 -46.27 -8.84 13.23
CA SER A 124 -46.56 -10.26 13.02
C SER A 124 -45.33 -11.11 13.37
N SER A 125 -45.49 -12.11 14.24
CA SER A 125 -44.45 -13.12 14.52
C SER A 125 -45.05 -14.47 14.94
N SER A 126 -44.26 -15.54 14.91
CA SER A 126 -44.72 -16.84 15.38
C SER A 126 -44.83 -16.90 16.90
N ILE A 127 -45.77 -17.70 17.40
CA ILE A 127 -45.93 -17.97 18.85
C ILE A 127 -44.64 -18.55 19.43
N SER A 128 -43.98 -19.46 18.69
CA SER A 128 -42.68 -20.02 19.06
C SER A 128 -41.59 -18.98 19.25
N SER A 129 -41.58 -17.92 18.43
CA SER A 129 -40.57 -16.86 18.51
C SER A 129 -40.74 -16.03 19.78
N ARG A 130 -41.98 -15.64 20.11
CA ARG A 130 -42.29 -14.90 21.34
C ARG A 130 -42.08 -15.76 22.58
N SER A 131 -42.49 -17.02 22.55
CA SER A 131 -42.41 -17.92 23.71
C SER A 131 -40.97 -18.36 24.01
N ARG A 132 -40.18 -18.77 23.01
CA ARG A 132 -38.81 -19.26 23.22
C ARG A 132 -37.76 -18.17 23.33
N TYR A 133 -37.86 -17.13 22.50
CA TYR A 133 -36.80 -16.12 22.37
C TYR A 133 -37.18 -14.78 22.96
N GLN A 134 -38.40 -14.64 23.50
CA GLN A 134 -38.90 -13.41 24.12
C GLN A 134 -38.67 -12.18 23.22
N SER A 135 -38.78 -12.35 21.90
CA SER A 135 -38.47 -11.33 20.89
C SER A 135 -39.30 -10.05 21.08
N SER A 136 -38.69 -8.96 21.55
CA SER A 136 -39.38 -7.73 21.89
C SER A 136 -39.97 -6.99 20.68
N CYS A 137 -40.83 -6.01 20.94
CA CYS A 137 -41.40 -5.13 19.91
C CYS A 137 -40.30 -4.56 18.98
N PRO A 138 -40.33 -4.85 17.67
CA PRO A 138 -39.29 -4.43 16.74
C PRO A 138 -39.12 -2.90 16.66
N THR A 139 -40.21 -2.15 16.82
CA THR A 139 -40.19 -0.67 16.73
C THR A 139 -39.50 -0.07 17.95
N CYS A 140 -39.84 -0.53 19.16
CA CYS A 140 -39.17 -0.10 20.39
C CYS A 140 -37.67 -0.43 20.37
N VAL A 141 -37.30 -1.62 19.89
CA VAL A 141 -35.88 -2.03 19.76
C VAL A 141 -35.13 -1.13 18.77
N ARG A 142 -35.74 -0.75 17.65
CA ARG A 142 -35.11 0.18 16.68
C ARG A 142 -34.90 1.58 17.27
N LYS A 143 -35.86 2.07 18.06
CA LYS A 143 -35.76 3.39 18.70
C LYS A 143 -34.60 3.44 19.70
N THR A 144 -34.51 2.45 20.60
CA THR A 144 -33.43 2.37 21.60
C THR A 144 -32.06 2.11 20.95
N GLN A 145 -32.01 1.34 19.87
CA GLN A 145 -30.78 1.15 19.10
C GLN A 145 -30.31 2.45 18.44
N LYS A 146 -31.22 3.25 17.88
CA LYS A 146 -30.90 4.56 17.28
C LYS A 146 -30.37 5.55 18.33
N GLU A 147 -30.97 5.59 19.52
CA GLU A 147 -30.53 6.42 20.64
C GLU A 147 -29.15 5.98 21.18
N ARG A 148 -28.90 4.67 21.29
CA ARG A 148 -27.59 4.13 21.70
C ARG A 148 -26.46 4.44 20.70
N ILE A 149 -26.77 4.40 19.40
CA ILE A 149 -25.82 4.75 18.33
C ILE A 149 -25.44 6.24 18.37
N LYS A 150 -26.39 7.12 18.73
CA LYS A 150 -26.19 8.57 18.84
C LYS A 150 -25.25 8.97 19.98
N GLY A 151 -25.17 8.19 21.06
CA GLY A 151 -24.25 8.45 22.18
C GLY A 151 -22.85 7.84 21.99
N ASP A 152 -22.78 6.53 21.78
CA ASP A 152 -21.53 5.76 21.89
C ASP A 152 -20.66 5.85 20.61
N ARG A 153 -21.28 6.06 19.45
CA ARG A 153 -20.58 6.06 18.15
C ARG A 153 -20.56 7.41 17.43
N SER A 154 -21.03 8.47 18.10
CA SER A 154 -21.02 9.83 17.53
C SER A 154 -19.59 10.30 17.23
N LEU A 155 -19.42 10.96 16.07
CA LEU A 155 -18.18 11.60 15.66
C LEU A 155 -17.76 12.70 16.64
N SER A 156 -18.69 13.55 17.06
CA SER A 156 -18.42 14.71 17.92
C SER A 156 -17.91 14.29 19.30
N THR A 157 -18.46 13.20 19.85
CA THR A 157 -18.08 12.68 21.17
C THR A 157 -16.73 11.97 21.14
N ASN A 158 -16.49 11.11 20.15
CA ASN A 158 -15.30 10.25 20.13
C ASN A 158 -14.07 10.89 19.46
N PHE A 159 -14.27 11.86 18.56
CA PHE A 159 -13.19 12.47 17.78
C PHE A 159 -13.33 14.01 17.71
N PRO A 160 -13.26 14.73 18.84
CA PRO A 160 -13.53 16.18 18.90
C PRO A 160 -12.61 17.01 18.00
N LYS A 161 -11.34 16.61 17.85
CA LYS A 161 -10.39 17.30 16.96
C LYS A 161 -10.75 17.18 15.48
N ILE A 162 -11.29 16.04 15.07
CA ILE A 162 -11.74 15.83 13.68
C ILE A 162 -13.08 16.53 13.48
N ALA A 163 -13.98 16.46 14.47
CA ALA A 163 -15.25 17.16 14.46
C ALA A 163 -15.08 18.69 14.31
N ALA A 164 -14.02 19.27 14.88
CA ALA A 164 -13.68 20.69 14.69
C ALA A 164 -13.31 21.06 13.25
N GLU A 165 -12.97 20.08 12.40
CA GLU A 165 -12.69 20.29 10.97
C GLU A 165 -13.95 20.14 10.10
N TRP A 166 -15.13 20.03 10.69
CA TRP A 166 -16.40 19.94 9.95
C TRP A 166 -16.73 21.26 9.24
N ASN A 167 -17.15 21.18 7.98
CA ASN A 167 -17.60 22.36 7.24
C ASN A 167 -19.12 22.55 7.42
N PHE A 168 -19.53 23.45 8.31
CA PHE A 168 -20.94 23.72 8.63
C PHE A 168 -21.72 24.43 7.51
N GLU A 169 -21.03 25.11 6.59
CA GLU A 169 -21.68 25.83 5.48
C GLU A 169 -22.04 24.87 4.33
N LYS A 170 -21.19 23.88 4.07
CA LYS A 170 -21.34 22.95 2.94
C LYS A 170 -22.05 21.64 3.28
N ASN A 171 -22.08 21.24 4.54
CA ASN A 171 -22.79 20.04 4.96
C ASN A 171 -24.23 20.35 5.39
N THR A 172 -25.18 19.60 4.85
CA THR A 172 -26.61 19.70 5.21
C THR A 172 -27.00 18.79 6.38
N ILE A 173 -26.10 17.90 6.80
CA ILE A 173 -26.34 16.91 7.85
C ILE A 173 -25.74 17.40 9.15
N ASP A 174 -26.47 17.23 10.24
CA ASP A 174 -26.00 17.56 11.59
C ASP A 174 -24.87 16.61 12.00
N ILE A 175 -23.76 17.17 12.50
CA ILE A 175 -22.59 16.41 12.93
C ILE A 175 -22.91 15.37 14.03
N SER A 176 -23.92 15.62 14.85
CA SER A 176 -24.38 14.72 15.91
C SER A 176 -25.15 13.49 15.41
N ASP A 177 -25.63 13.53 14.17
CA ASP A 177 -26.34 12.43 13.52
C ASP A 177 -25.40 11.52 12.72
N VAL A 178 -24.09 11.81 12.74
CA VAL A 178 -23.08 11.04 12.00
C VAL A 178 -22.16 10.25 12.92
N THR A 179 -22.04 8.95 12.64
CA THR A 179 -21.13 8.07 13.39
C THR A 179 -19.70 8.15 12.86
N TYR A 180 -18.70 7.93 13.73
CA TYR A 180 -17.29 7.98 13.34
C TYR A 180 -16.89 6.91 12.29
N GLY A 181 -17.71 5.87 12.11
CA GLY A 181 -17.50 4.82 11.11
C GLY A 181 -18.27 5.01 9.80
N SER A 182 -18.92 6.16 9.61
CA SER A 182 -19.73 6.42 8.40
C SER A 182 -18.86 6.51 7.15
N ALA A 183 -19.22 5.77 6.10
CA ALA A 183 -18.61 5.88 4.77
C ALA A 183 -19.13 7.09 3.97
N GLN A 184 -20.09 7.84 4.52
CA GLN A 184 -20.69 8.99 3.86
C GLN A 184 -19.66 10.10 3.61
N PRO A 185 -19.54 10.59 2.37
CA PRO A 185 -18.67 11.72 2.06
C PRO A 185 -19.30 13.01 2.61
N VAL A 186 -18.48 13.81 3.27
CA VAL A 186 -18.85 15.11 3.86
C VAL A 186 -17.73 16.10 3.62
N TRP A 187 -18.05 17.38 3.68
CA TRP A 187 -17.10 18.47 3.53
C TRP A 187 -16.36 18.76 4.84
N TRP A 188 -15.05 18.93 4.72
CA TRP A 188 -14.14 19.30 5.80
C TRP A 188 -13.49 20.64 5.47
N ARG A 189 -13.14 21.40 6.51
CA ARG A 189 -12.38 22.64 6.46
C ARG A 189 -11.18 22.50 7.40
N CYS A 190 -9.98 22.79 6.92
CA CYS A 190 -8.78 22.56 7.73
C CYS A 190 -8.73 23.51 8.92
N SER A 191 -8.35 22.98 10.08
CA SER A 191 -8.12 23.75 11.31
C SER A 191 -6.90 24.68 11.23
N ARG A 192 -5.94 24.43 10.32
CA ARG A 192 -4.72 25.24 10.15
C ARG A 192 -4.86 26.33 9.09
N ASP A 193 -5.62 26.05 8.04
CA ASP A 193 -5.81 26.96 6.91
C ASP A 193 -7.25 26.82 6.40
N PRO A 194 -8.13 27.79 6.71
CA PRO A 194 -9.53 27.74 6.31
C PRO A 194 -9.78 27.67 4.80
N SER A 195 -8.79 28.04 3.96
CA SER A 195 -8.91 27.91 2.50
C SER A 195 -8.89 26.45 2.03
N HIS A 196 -8.33 25.56 2.85
CA HIS A 196 -8.32 24.13 2.57
C HIS A 196 -9.67 23.51 2.89
N GLU A 197 -10.49 23.34 1.86
CA GLU A 197 -11.75 22.62 1.94
C GLU A 197 -11.71 21.36 1.06
N TRP A 198 -12.14 20.23 1.60
CA TRP A 198 -12.17 18.98 0.83
C TRP A 198 -13.31 18.07 1.25
N GLU A 199 -13.74 17.22 0.33
CA GLU A 199 -14.68 16.14 0.59
C GLU A 199 -13.92 14.85 0.95
N ALA A 200 -14.34 14.18 2.03
CA ALA A 200 -13.86 12.87 2.41
C ALA A 200 -14.88 12.16 3.31
N SER A 201 -14.84 10.82 3.38
CA SER A 201 -15.72 10.09 4.28
C SER A 201 -15.28 10.21 5.74
N VAL A 202 -16.24 10.20 6.67
CA VAL A 202 -15.96 10.25 8.12
C VAL A 202 -15.05 9.09 8.55
N ALA A 203 -15.32 7.87 8.09
CA ALA A 203 -14.50 6.70 8.36
C ALA A 203 -13.05 6.83 7.87
N SER A 204 -12.81 7.52 6.74
CA SER A 204 -11.44 7.76 6.24
C SER A 204 -10.64 8.72 7.13
N ARG A 205 -11.34 9.58 7.87
CA ARG A 205 -10.78 10.63 8.70
C ARG A 205 -10.54 10.21 10.15
N THR A 206 -11.28 9.21 10.64
CA THR A 206 -11.23 8.71 12.03
C THR A 206 -10.41 7.43 12.18
N ASN A 207 -9.95 6.82 11.08
CA ASN A 207 -9.11 5.63 11.14
C ASN A 207 -7.69 5.93 11.65
N LYS A 208 -6.97 4.90 12.12
CA LYS A 208 -5.62 5.06 12.71
C LYS A 208 -4.55 5.62 11.75
N ARG A 209 -4.79 5.62 10.43
CA ARG A 209 -3.82 6.04 9.39
C ARG A 209 -4.21 7.36 8.71
N GLY A 210 -5.41 7.89 8.98
CA GLY A 210 -6.06 8.95 8.22
C GLY A 210 -6.67 9.99 9.15
N GLY A 211 -6.75 11.24 8.69
CA GLY A 211 -7.17 12.38 9.50
C GLY A 211 -6.35 13.66 9.27
N LYS A 212 -5.36 13.62 8.39
CA LYS A 212 -4.62 14.82 7.99
C LYS A 212 -5.38 15.55 6.87
N CYS A 213 -5.37 16.88 6.91
CA CYS A 213 -5.81 17.69 5.78
C CYS A 213 -4.97 17.33 4.55
N PRO A 214 -5.59 16.97 3.40
CA PRO A 214 -4.88 16.51 2.22
C PRO A 214 -3.98 17.58 1.60
N TYR A 215 -4.27 18.86 1.84
CA TYR A 215 -3.43 19.97 1.40
C TYR A 215 -2.18 20.09 2.29
N CYS A 216 -2.36 20.15 3.62
CA CYS A 216 -1.24 20.22 4.56
C CYS A 216 -0.34 18.98 4.55
N SER A 217 -0.89 17.79 4.25
CA SER A 217 -0.09 16.56 4.13
C SER A 217 0.60 16.42 2.78
N GLY A 218 0.43 17.37 1.84
CA GLY A 218 0.95 17.26 0.48
C GLY A 218 0.30 16.13 -0.33
N SER A 219 -0.91 15.70 0.06
CA SER A 219 -1.67 14.70 -0.68
C SER A 219 -2.41 15.31 -1.89
N ARG A 220 -2.83 16.58 -1.80
CA ARG A 220 -3.34 17.40 -2.92
C ARG A 220 -2.29 18.42 -3.38
N VAL A 221 -2.35 18.77 -4.66
CA VAL A 221 -1.46 19.76 -5.28
C VAL A 221 -1.93 21.14 -4.86
N THR A 222 -1.01 21.98 -4.43
CA THR A 222 -1.20 23.42 -4.20
C THR A 222 -0.06 24.18 -4.86
N GLU A 223 -0.21 25.50 -5.03
CA GLU A 223 0.86 26.35 -5.55
C GLU A 223 2.16 26.23 -4.74
N GLN A 224 2.09 25.87 -3.45
CA GLN A 224 3.26 25.74 -2.58
C GLN A 224 3.95 24.36 -2.69
N ASN A 225 3.33 23.37 -3.35
CA ASN A 225 3.85 22.00 -3.40
C ASN A 225 3.88 21.36 -4.80
N SER A 226 3.47 22.11 -5.82
CA SER A 226 3.54 21.71 -7.22
C SER A 226 4.99 21.53 -7.70
N LEU A 227 5.15 20.79 -8.79
CA LEU A 227 6.43 20.59 -9.46
C LEU A 227 6.96 21.93 -10.00
N GLN A 228 6.10 22.74 -10.61
CA GLN A 228 6.44 24.05 -11.16
C GLN A 228 7.06 24.99 -10.11
N SER A 229 6.45 25.08 -8.93
CA SER A 229 6.87 26.05 -7.92
C SER A 229 8.13 25.63 -7.17
N LEU A 230 8.32 24.32 -6.94
CA LEU A 230 9.45 23.82 -6.15
C LEU A 230 10.64 23.35 -6.98
N TYR A 231 10.44 22.98 -8.24
CA TYR A 231 11.49 22.52 -9.16
C TYR A 231 11.29 23.11 -10.56
N PRO A 232 11.42 24.44 -10.72
CA PRO A 232 11.19 25.11 -12.00
C PRO A 232 12.13 24.61 -13.12
N GLU A 233 13.36 24.23 -12.80
CA GLU A 233 14.31 23.68 -13.78
C GLU A 233 13.89 22.30 -14.29
N VAL A 234 13.30 21.46 -13.43
CA VAL A 234 12.75 20.15 -13.83
C VAL A 234 11.47 20.35 -14.63
N ALA A 235 10.64 21.34 -14.27
CA ALA A 235 9.42 21.67 -15.00
C ALA A 235 9.68 22.15 -16.43
N LYS A 236 10.83 22.77 -16.73
CA LYS A 236 11.23 23.13 -18.10
C LYS A 236 11.47 21.92 -19.02
N GLU A 237 11.73 20.74 -18.44
CA GLU A 237 11.89 19.49 -19.18
C GLU A 237 10.55 18.78 -19.43
N TRP A 238 9.41 19.42 -19.13
CA TRP A 238 8.09 18.83 -19.36
C TRP A 238 7.77 18.71 -20.85
N ASN A 239 7.10 17.63 -21.24
CA ASN A 239 6.59 17.45 -22.60
C ASN A 239 5.07 17.68 -22.63
N ASP A 240 4.65 18.91 -22.94
CA ASP A 240 3.23 19.30 -22.97
C ASP A 240 2.42 18.53 -24.01
N GLU A 241 3.03 18.21 -25.16
CA GLU A 241 2.38 17.50 -26.27
C GLU A 241 2.03 16.05 -25.90
N ARG A 242 2.88 15.38 -25.11
CA ARG A 242 2.67 13.98 -24.71
C ARG A 242 1.98 13.77 -23.38
N ASN A 243 1.88 14.81 -22.56
CA ASN A 243 1.26 14.73 -21.23
C ASN A 243 -0.14 15.33 -21.19
N GLU A 244 -0.92 15.19 -22.27
CA GLU A 244 -2.24 15.80 -22.45
C GLU A 244 -3.08 15.86 -21.15
N GLY A 245 -3.47 17.08 -20.77
CA GLY A 245 -4.27 17.35 -19.57
C GLY A 245 -3.50 17.35 -18.25
N LEU A 246 -2.17 17.24 -18.27
CA LEU A 246 -1.30 17.35 -17.11
C LEU A 246 -0.27 18.46 -17.31
N SER A 247 -0.07 19.26 -16.27
CA SER A 247 0.88 20.35 -16.27
C SER A 247 1.76 20.32 -15.02
N PRO A 248 2.97 20.90 -15.06
CA PRO A 248 3.85 20.95 -13.89
C PRO A 248 3.24 21.65 -12.66
N ASP A 249 2.29 22.58 -12.85
CA ASP A 249 1.57 23.25 -11.77
C ASP A 249 0.44 22.38 -11.15
N THR A 250 -0.07 21.41 -11.91
CA THR A 250 -1.12 20.47 -11.45
C THR A 250 -0.56 19.13 -10.95
N ILE A 251 0.76 18.96 -10.93
CA ILE A 251 1.44 17.75 -10.46
C ILE A 251 2.35 18.07 -9.26
N LYS A 252 2.37 17.18 -8.26
CA LYS A 252 3.22 17.34 -7.05
C LYS A 252 4.67 16.96 -7.33
N LYS A 253 5.61 17.62 -6.65
CA LYS A 253 7.05 17.28 -6.71
C LYS A 253 7.35 15.79 -6.50
N ALA A 254 6.73 15.14 -5.52
CA ALA A 254 6.99 13.72 -5.18
C ALA A 254 5.96 12.76 -5.80
N SER A 255 5.35 13.13 -6.92
CA SER A 255 4.34 12.30 -7.57
C SER A 255 4.94 10.98 -8.07
N GLY A 256 4.26 9.87 -7.76
CA GLY A 256 4.59 8.54 -8.32
C GLY A 256 4.13 8.35 -9.77
N ARG A 257 3.58 9.39 -10.41
CA ARG A 257 3.08 9.34 -11.78
C ARG A 257 4.26 9.34 -12.77
N LYS A 258 4.17 8.48 -13.77
CA LYS A 258 5.08 8.44 -14.92
C LYS A 258 4.57 9.44 -15.96
N VAL A 259 5.46 10.30 -16.44
CA VAL A 259 5.15 11.36 -17.41
C VAL A 259 6.27 11.42 -18.44
N TRP A 260 5.97 12.02 -19.58
CA TRP A 260 6.93 12.28 -20.64
C TRP A 260 7.72 13.55 -20.34
N TRP A 261 9.00 13.47 -20.61
CA TRP A 261 9.94 14.57 -20.48
C TRP A 261 10.60 14.81 -21.84
N ARG A 262 11.05 16.04 -22.07
CA ARG A 262 11.78 16.47 -23.25
C ARG A 262 13.09 17.10 -22.80
N CYS A 263 14.20 16.65 -23.38
CA CYS A 263 15.52 17.12 -22.97
C CYS A 263 15.68 18.61 -23.31
N SER A 264 16.19 19.42 -22.37
CA SER A 264 16.50 20.82 -22.65
C SER A 264 17.65 20.99 -23.65
N ASN A 265 18.53 19.99 -23.78
CA ASN A 265 19.69 20.02 -24.68
C ASN A 265 19.41 19.42 -26.07
N ASP A 266 18.43 18.52 -26.17
CA ASP A 266 18.05 17.87 -27.44
C ASP A 266 16.52 17.65 -27.48
N PRO A 267 15.77 18.52 -28.16
CA PRO A 267 14.31 18.40 -28.25
C PRO A 267 13.80 17.10 -28.89
N SER A 268 14.65 16.37 -29.64
CA SER A 268 14.29 15.07 -30.22
C SER A 268 14.35 13.92 -29.20
N HIS A 269 15.04 14.13 -28.07
CA HIS A 269 15.15 13.18 -26.99
C HIS A 269 13.99 13.35 -25.99
N GLU A 270 13.04 12.42 -26.08
CA GLU A 270 11.89 12.33 -25.19
C GLU A 270 11.93 11.00 -24.43
N TRP A 271 11.72 11.04 -23.11
CA TRP A 271 11.72 9.82 -22.28
C TRP A 271 10.59 9.84 -21.25
N GLU A 272 10.26 8.66 -20.74
CA GLU A 272 9.22 8.49 -19.73
C GLU A 272 9.85 8.21 -18.36
N ALA A 273 9.60 9.06 -17.36
CA ALA A 273 10.12 8.88 -16.02
C ALA A 273 9.11 9.31 -14.95
N VAL A 274 9.29 8.75 -13.75
CA VAL A 274 8.45 9.08 -12.60
C VAL A 274 8.86 10.43 -12.01
N VAL A 275 7.90 11.30 -11.73
CA VAL A 275 8.16 12.67 -11.24
C VAL A 275 8.98 12.69 -9.94
N LYS A 276 8.66 11.83 -8.96
CA LYS A 276 9.43 11.74 -7.69
C LYS A 276 10.90 11.36 -7.88
N ASN A 277 11.21 10.62 -8.95
CA ASN A 277 12.58 10.19 -9.26
C ASN A 277 13.40 11.39 -9.74
N ARG A 278 12.78 12.25 -10.56
CA ARG A 278 13.36 13.48 -11.10
C ARG A 278 13.49 14.64 -10.10
N THR A 279 12.88 14.55 -8.92
CA THR A 279 12.89 15.62 -7.91
C THR A 279 13.53 15.19 -6.59
N THR A 280 12.94 14.21 -5.89
CA THR A 280 13.27 13.87 -4.49
C THR A 280 14.26 12.73 -4.34
N LEU A 281 14.37 11.84 -5.33
CA LEU A 281 15.31 10.72 -5.28
C LEU A 281 16.59 10.99 -6.08
N GLY A 282 16.76 12.22 -6.60
CA GLY A 282 18.01 12.66 -7.20
C GLY A 282 18.50 11.81 -8.37
N SER A 283 17.62 11.04 -9.03
CA SER A 283 18.00 10.38 -10.28
C SER A 283 18.03 11.45 -11.37
N GLY A 284 19.14 12.20 -11.39
CA GLY A 284 19.49 13.14 -12.42
C GLY A 284 19.51 12.46 -13.78
N TYR A 285 19.32 13.28 -14.82
CA TYR A 285 19.37 13.05 -16.25
C TYR A 285 19.46 11.57 -16.72
N PRO A 286 18.50 11.07 -17.52
CA PRO A 286 18.86 10.02 -18.46
C PRO A 286 19.99 10.59 -19.32
N ILE A 287 21.18 10.04 -19.14
CA ILE A 287 22.40 10.34 -19.91
C ILE A 287 21.98 10.40 -21.37
N CYS A 288 22.14 11.58 -21.99
CA CYS A 288 21.64 11.87 -23.33
C CYS A 288 22.13 10.80 -24.31
N GLU A 289 21.35 10.45 -25.34
CA GLU A 289 21.72 9.41 -26.31
C GLU A 289 23.06 9.70 -27.01
N ALA A 290 23.50 10.97 -27.06
CA ALA A 290 24.83 11.37 -27.51
C ALA A 290 25.97 10.86 -26.60
N GLU A 291 25.84 10.99 -25.27
CA GLU A 291 26.81 10.45 -24.30
C GLU A 291 26.76 8.91 -24.26
N ASN A 292 25.57 8.32 -24.38
CA ASN A 292 25.40 6.86 -24.45
C ASN A 292 25.92 6.24 -25.75
N ARG A 293 25.88 6.97 -26.89
CA ARG A 293 26.53 6.55 -28.15
C ARG A 293 28.05 6.61 -28.01
N TYR A 294 28.59 7.68 -27.40
CA TYR A 294 30.03 7.79 -27.14
C TYR A 294 30.52 6.65 -26.25
N LEU A 295 29.82 6.34 -25.14
CA LEU A 295 30.17 5.22 -24.26
C LEU A 295 30.06 3.87 -24.98
N ARG A 296 29.01 3.62 -25.77
CA ARG A 296 28.89 2.37 -26.56
C ARG A 296 30.00 2.22 -27.60
N LEU A 297 30.35 3.30 -28.31
CA LEU A 297 31.48 3.32 -29.25
C LEU A 297 32.82 3.15 -28.53
N ALA A 298 32.99 3.81 -27.39
CA ALA A 298 34.16 3.70 -26.54
C ALA A 298 34.38 2.27 -26.01
N HIS A 299 33.30 1.61 -25.55
CA HIS A 299 33.31 0.20 -25.19
C HIS A 299 33.65 -0.69 -26.38
N SER A 300 33.15 -0.40 -27.59
CA SER A 300 33.54 -1.15 -28.79
C SER A 300 35.00 -0.95 -29.20
N GLN A 301 35.60 0.20 -28.87
CA GLN A 301 36.97 0.57 -29.24
C GLN A 301 38.02 0.11 -28.21
N PHE A 302 37.65 0.10 -26.92
CA PHE A 302 38.58 -0.15 -25.81
C PHE A 302 38.13 -1.27 -24.84
N GLY A 303 36.86 -1.68 -24.89
CA GLY A 303 36.26 -2.73 -24.05
C GLY A 303 36.43 -4.13 -24.62
N ALA A 304 37.66 -4.53 -24.93
CA ALA A 304 37.95 -5.85 -25.51
C ALA A 304 37.71 -7.03 -24.55
N SER A 305 37.46 -6.77 -23.25
CA SER A 305 37.08 -7.77 -22.26
C SER A 305 35.73 -7.40 -21.62
N SER A 306 34.93 -8.41 -21.27
CA SER A 306 33.67 -8.27 -20.52
C SER A 306 33.86 -7.78 -19.07
N GLU A 307 35.02 -7.21 -18.74
CA GLU A 307 35.46 -6.82 -17.39
C GLU A 307 35.88 -5.34 -17.31
N ALA A 308 35.85 -4.58 -18.40
CA ALA A 308 36.22 -3.16 -18.40
C ALA A 308 35.08 -2.29 -17.83
N THR A 309 35.37 -1.50 -16.80
CA THR A 309 34.42 -0.58 -16.17
C THR A 309 34.21 0.69 -16.98
N ASN A 310 33.09 1.38 -16.78
CA ASN A 310 32.76 2.59 -17.54
C ASN A 310 33.81 3.70 -17.35
N TYR A 311 34.25 3.95 -16.11
CA TYR A 311 35.24 4.98 -15.80
C TYR A 311 36.62 4.67 -16.42
N HIS A 312 37.03 3.40 -16.51
CA HIS A 312 38.29 3.02 -17.16
C HIS A 312 38.22 3.22 -18.68
N VAL A 313 37.09 2.86 -19.29
CA VAL A 313 36.86 3.09 -20.72
C VAL A 313 36.86 4.59 -21.05
N VAL A 314 36.15 5.42 -20.27
CA VAL A 314 36.15 6.88 -20.43
C VAL A 314 37.57 7.45 -20.30
N PHE A 315 38.34 6.99 -19.32
CA PHE A 315 39.75 7.35 -19.15
C PHE A 315 40.58 7.07 -20.40
N LYS A 316 40.53 5.84 -20.94
CA LYS A 316 41.29 5.45 -22.13
C LYS A 316 40.92 6.27 -23.36
N VAL A 317 39.64 6.55 -23.56
CA VAL A 317 39.20 7.33 -24.72
C VAL A 317 39.68 8.77 -24.61
N ASN A 318 39.55 9.40 -23.44
CA ASN A 318 40.00 10.77 -23.24
C ASN A 318 41.52 10.90 -23.40
N LEU A 319 42.28 9.93 -22.91
CA LEU A 319 43.72 9.88 -23.11
C LEU A 319 44.07 9.76 -24.62
N SER A 320 43.40 8.86 -25.34
CA SER A 320 43.56 8.70 -26.79
C SER A 320 43.16 9.96 -27.57
N ASN A 321 42.15 10.70 -27.11
CA ASN A 321 41.77 11.97 -27.72
C ASN A 321 42.88 13.01 -27.57
N ILE A 322 43.53 13.08 -26.40
CA ILE A 322 44.68 13.98 -26.19
C ILE A 322 45.86 13.59 -27.09
N GLU A 323 46.16 12.30 -27.23
CA GLU A 323 47.19 11.81 -28.17
C GLU A 323 46.90 12.24 -29.60
N LYS A 324 45.66 12.07 -30.06
CA LYS A 324 45.23 12.49 -31.41
C LYS A 324 45.30 14.00 -31.60
N LEU A 325 44.90 14.78 -30.59
CA LEU A 325 45.03 16.24 -30.62
C LEU A 325 46.49 16.67 -30.70
N LEU A 326 47.36 16.01 -29.93
CA LEU A 326 48.80 16.26 -29.95
C LEU A 326 49.41 15.98 -31.33
N ALA A 327 49.03 14.86 -31.95
CA ALA A 327 49.48 14.47 -33.29
C ALA A 327 48.93 15.42 -34.39
N ALA A 328 47.67 15.86 -34.27
CA ALA A 328 47.03 16.71 -35.25
C ALA A 328 47.49 18.18 -35.23
N ALA A 329 47.96 18.68 -34.08
CA ALA A 329 48.24 20.11 -33.87
C ALA A 329 49.44 20.67 -34.65
N GLN A 330 50.30 19.82 -35.25
CA GLN A 330 51.44 20.22 -36.10
C GLN A 330 52.21 21.46 -35.58
N PHE A 331 52.87 21.33 -34.43
CA PHE A 331 53.59 22.44 -33.80
C PHE A 331 54.77 22.93 -34.65
N LYS A 332 54.77 24.23 -35.01
CA LYS A 332 55.78 24.88 -35.87
C LYS A 332 56.72 25.82 -35.09
N GLY A 333 56.70 25.76 -33.77
CA GLY A 333 57.42 26.68 -32.89
C GLY A 333 56.78 28.06 -32.77
N THR A 334 55.49 28.19 -33.07
CA THR A 334 54.81 29.49 -33.06
C THR A 334 54.50 29.96 -31.63
N ARG A 335 54.16 31.25 -31.48
CA ARG A 335 53.72 31.82 -30.20
C ARG A 335 52.46 31.15 -29.62
N LEU A 336 51.67 30.46 -30.45
CA LEU A 336 50.44 29.77 -30.05
C LEU A 336 50.68 28.35 -29.53
N ASP A 337 51.85 27.77 -29.83
CA ASP A 337 52.15 26.37 -29.53
C ASP A 337 52.22 26.12 -28.02
N GLN A 338 52.86 27.03 -27.28
CA GLN A 338 53.04 26.88 -25.83
C GLN A 338 51.70 26.95 -25.05
N PRO A 339 50.81 27.92 -25.27
CA PRO A 339 49.47 27.89 -24.68
C PRO A 339 48.72 26.57 -24.94
N PHE A 340 48.75 26.07 -26.18
CA PHE A 340 48.08 24.82 -26.54
C PHE A 340 48.72 23.60 -25.84
N MET A 341 50.05 23.50 -25.83
CA MET A 341 50.77 22.44 -25.10
C MET A 341 50.49 22.47 -23.60
N ARG A 342 50.36 23.66 -23.00
CA ARG A 342 50.00 23.79 -21.58
C ARG A 342 48.58 23.30 -21.30
N MET A 343 47.64 23.59 -22.20
CA MET A 343 46.28 23.06 -22.13
C MET A 343 46.29 21.54 -22.21
N LEU A 344 46.97 20.96 -23.21
CA LEU A 344 47.07 19.50 -23.34
C LEU A 344 47.71 18.85 -22.11
N PHE A 345 48.82 19.40 -21.61
CA PHE A 345 49.47 18.90 -20.39
C PHE A 345 48.53 18.90 -19.18
N ALA A 346 47.80 20.01 -18.96
CA ALA A 346 46.84 20.10 -17.87
C ALA A 346 45.65 19.14 -18.08
N SER A 347 45.23 18.91 -19.32
CA SER A 347 44.17 17.94 -19.66
C SER A 347 44.56 16.51 -19.31
N VAL A 348 45.81 16.10 -19.49
CA VAL A 348 46.25 14.73 -19.11
C VAL A 348 46.09 14.49 -17.60
N ILE A 349 46.46 15.47 -16.77
CA ILE A 349 46.23 15.41 -15.32
C ILE A 349 44.73 15.41 -15.00
N THR A 350 43.95 16.21 -15.72
CA THR A 350 42.49 16.25 -15.54
C THR A 350 41.84 14.89 -15.82
N VAL A 351 42.28 14.19 -16.86
CA VAL A 351 41.80 12.83 -17.18
C VAL A 351 42.11 11.83 -16.06
N MET A 352 43.28 11.93 -15.42
CA MET A 352 43.62 11.15 -14.24
C MET A 352 42.71 11.49 -13.04
N GLU A 353 42.51 12.77 -12.76
CA GLU A 353 41.63 13.24 -11.68
C GLU A 353 40.19 12.73 -11.86
N THR A 354 39.66 12.80 -13.07
CA THR A 354 38.34 12.29 -13.42
C THR A 354 38.25 10.78 -13.20
N TYR A 355 39.24 10.00 -13.65
CA TYR A 355 39.26 8.55 -13.39
C TYR A 355 39.23 8.24 -11.89
N LEU A 356 40.07 8.91 -11.09
CA LEU A 356 40.13 8.71 -9.63
C LEU A 356 38.80 9.08 -8.96
N SER A 357 38.19 10.20 -9.38
CA SER A 357 36.90 10.64 -8.85
C SER A 357 35.78 9.66 -9.18
N ASP A 358 35.64 9.32 -10.47
CA ASP A 358 34.52 8.52 -10.96
C ASP A 358 34.59 7.08 -10.45
N ALA A 359 35.78 6.48 -10.46
CA ALA A 359 36.00 5.14 -9.91
C ALA A 359 35.63 5.09 -8.42
N PHE A 360 36.11 6.06 -7.63
CA PHE A 360 35.81 6.11 -6.20
C PHE A 360 34.31 6.32 -5.96
N TYR A 361 33.70 7.27 -6.66
CA TYR A 361 32.28 7.59 -6.52
C TYR A 361 31.40 6.38 -6.85
N GLU A 362 31.60 5.75 -8.01
CA GLU A 362 30.78 4.62 -8.47
C GLU A 362 30.89 3.43 -7.51
N LEU A 363 32.11 3.10 -7.06
CA LEU A 363 32.34 2.00 -6.15
C LEU A 363 31.79 2.26 -4.75
N VAL A 364 31.86 3.50 -4.26
CA VAL A 364 31.31 3.85 -2.94
C VAL A 364 29.79 3.86 -3.00
N VAL A 365 29.18 4.57 -3.95
CA VAL A 365 27.72 4.73 -4.02
C VAL A 365 27.00 3.39 -4.28
N SER A 366 27.64 2.45 -4.98
CA SER A 366 27.10 1.12 -5.23
C SER A 366 27.12 0.17 -4.01
N SER A 367 27.75 0.54 -2.89
CA SER A 367 27.90 -0.32 -1.73
C SER A 367 27.66 0.41 -0.41
N GLU A 368 26.65 -0.06 0.34
CA GLU A 368 26.35 0.50 1.66
C GLU A 368 27.53 0.38 2.64
N ASP A 369 28.28 -0.73 2.57
CA ASP A 369 29.48 -0.95 3.37
C ASP A 369 30.56 0.09 3.06
N LYS A 370 30.84 0.35 1.78
CA LYS A 370 31.84 1.35 1.38
C LYS A 370 31.40 2.77 1.75
N ILE A 371 30.11 3.10 1.63
CA ILE A 371 29.58 4.36 2.18
C ILE A 371 29.80 4.44 3.69
N ASN A 372 29.51 3.37 4.45
CA ASN A 372 29.76 3.37 5.90
C ASN A 372 31.23 3.62 6.21
N ARG A 373 32.14 2.94 5.50
CA ARG A 373 33.59 3.18 5.63
C ARG A 373 33.97 4.62 5.30
N LEU A 374 33.36 5.23 4.28
CA LEU A 374 33.59 6.64 3.96
C LEU A 374 33.24 7.54 5.14
N PHE A 375 32.05 7.38 5.74
CA PHE A 375 31.63 8.19 6.89
C PHE A 375 32.50 7.97 8.13
N LEU A 376 33.08 6.79 8.30
CA LEU A 376 33.95 6.48 9.43
C LEU A 376 35.38 6.99 9.26
N ASN A 377 35.88 7.04 8.01
CA ASN A 377 37.30 7.31 7.74
C ASN A 377 37.55 8.70 7.13
N ALA A 378 36.53 9.37 6.57
CA ALA A 378 36.64 10.76 6.15
C ALA A 378 36.41 11.69 7.35
N GLN A 379 37.46 12.41 7.76
CA GLN A 379 37.46 13.28 8.93
C GLN A 379 36.31 14.28 8.92
N GLU A 380 36.07 14.93 7.76
CA GLU A 380 35.04 15.96 7.61
C GLU A 380 33.61 15.41 7.75
N LEU A 381 33.42 14.10 7.52
CA LEU A 381 32.13 13.43 7.69
C LEU A 381 31.97 12.85 9.09
N SER A 382 33.04 12.28 9.66
CA SER A 382 33.01 11.62 10.97
C SER A 382 32.86 12.61 12.13
N GLU A 383 33.38 13.83 11.99
CA GLU A 383 33.27 14.89 13.00
C GLU A 383 31.93 15.66 12.94
N LYS A 384 31.14 15.48 11.87
CA LYS A 384 29.87 16.20 11.68
C LYS A 384 28.82 15.70 12.67
N LYS A 385 28.15 16.63 13.36
CA LYS A 385 27.05 16.32 14.29
C LYS A 385 25.72 16.20 13.55
N TYR A 386 24.96 15.18 13.89
CA TYR A 386 23.62 14.92 13.33
C TYR A 386 22.57 14.98 14.43
N THR A 387 21.42 15.57 14.13
CA THR A 387 20.26 15.63 15.02
C THR A 387 19.43 14.35 14.93
N VAL A 388 18.55 14.11 15.91
CA VAL A 388 17.60 12.98 15.85
C VAL A 388 16.66 13.09 14.64
N SER A 389 16.35 14.32 14.20
CA SER A 389 15.54 14.53 12.99
C SER A 389 16.26 14.04 11.73
N ASP A 390 17.58 14.24 11.64
CA ASP A 390 18.38 13.77 10.50
C ASP A 390 18.38 12.23 10.40
N LEU A 391 18.24 11.54 11.53
CA LEU A 391 18.18 10.09 11.59
C LEU A 391 16.90 9.50 10.97
N ILE A 392 15.80 10.25 10.93
CA ILE A 392 14.51 9.80 10.37
C ILE A 392 14.62 9.53 8.86
N HIS A 393 15.46 10.31 8.16
CA HIS A 393 15.68 10.20 6.72
C HIS A 393 17.13 9.80 6.36
N TRP A 394 17.87 9.28 7.34
CA TRP A 394 19.31 8.99 7.23
C TRP A 394 19.66 8.22 5.97
N HIS A 395 18.89 7.17 5.65
CA HIS A 395 19.17 6.33 4.48
C HIS A 395 19.16 7.13 3.17
N GLY A 396 18.37 8.20 3.02
CA GLY A 396 18.42 9.05 1.82
C GLY A 396 19.54 10.09 1.93
N SER A 397 19.50 10.89 3.00
CA SER A 397 20.41 12.03 3.18
C SER A 397 21.89 11.64 3.27
N LYS A 398 22.20 10.42 3.70
CA LYS A 398 23.56 9.88 3.76
C LYS A 398 24.23 9.83 2.38
N TYR A 399 23.49 9.50 1.33
CA TYR A 399 24.03 9.47 -0.04
C TYR A 399 24.29 10.89 -0.54
N ASP A 400 23.36 11.82 -0.31
CA ASP A 400 23.53 13.23 -0.69
C ASP A 400 24.76 13.85 0.00
N LEU A 401 24.93 13.59 1.30
CA LEU A 401 26.07 14.06 2.08
C LEU A 401 27.41 13.44 1.61
N ALA A 402 27.41 12.15 1.28
CA ALA A 402 28.59 11.49 0.72
C ALA A 402 28.97 12.10 -0.65
N THR A 403 27.98 12.31 -1.51
CA THR A 403 28.16 12.94 -2.83
C THR A 403 28.70 14.36 -2.70
N GLU A 404 28.10 15.18 -1.83
CA GLU A 404 28.57 16.55 -1.56
C GLU A 404 30.02 16.57 -1.05
N TYR A 405 30.39 15.62 -0.19
CA TYR A 405 31.76 15.48 0.29
C TYR A 405 32.71 15.10 -0.85
N MET A 406 32.39 14.07 -1.64
CA MET A 406 33.24 13.60 -2.74
C MET A 406 33.47 14.67 -3.82
N GLN A 407 32.45 15.48 -4.12
CA GLN A 407 32.56 16.61 -5.06
C GLN A 407 33.51 17.72 -4.60
N LYS A 408 33.77 17.84 -3.29
CA LYS A 408 34.69 18.83 -2.72
C LYS A 408 36.13 18.34 -2.65
N ILE A 409 36.40 17.09 -2.98
CA ILE A 409 37.76 16.53 -2.95
C ILE A 409 38.57 17.07 -4.11
N VAL A 410 39.80 17.46 -3.82
CA VAL A 410 40.81 17.79 -4.83
C VAL A 410 41.53 16.51 -5.23
N TRP A 411 41.17 15.92 -6.37
CA TRP A 411 41.59 14.57 -6.75
C TRP A 411 43.06 14.45 -7.18
N HIS A 412 43.74 15.55 -7.49
CA HIS A 412 45.19 15.56 -7.63
C HIS A 412 45.96 15.67 -6.30
N ASN A 413 45.27 15.79 -5.15
CA ASN A 413 45.91 15.66 -3.83
C ASN A 413 46.09 14.17 -3.50
N LEU A 414 47.10 13.55 -4.12
CA LEU A 414 47.32 12.10 -4.04
C LEU A 414 47.45 11.55 -2.60
N PRO A 415 48.11 12.22 -1.64
CA PRO A 415 48.13 11.74 -0.25
C PRO A 415 46.74 11.57 0.36
N LYS A 416 45.84 12.55 0.14
CA LYS A 416 44.44 12.46 0.61
C LYS A 416 43.69 11.35 -0.12
N VAL A 417 43.83 11.29 -1.44
CA VAL A 417 43.17 10.27 -2.28
C VAL A 417 43.63 8.86 -1.89
N ALA A 418 44.93 8.65 -1.70
CA ALA A 418 45.50 7.38 -1.27
C ALA A 418 44.97 6.93 0.11
N GLY A 419 44.82 7.88 1.05
CA GLY A 419 44.21 7.60 2.35
C GLY A 419 42.76 7.12 2.22
N LEU A 420 41.96 7.76 1.36
CA LEU A 420 40.57 7.37 1.10
C LEU A 420 40.48 6.03 0.37
N TYR A 421 41.25 5.83 -0.70
CA TYR A 421 41.30 4.56 -1.45
C TYR A 421 41.68 3.39 -0.54
N ARG A 422 42.65 3.58 0.36
CA ARG A 422 43.06 2.55 1.31
C ARG A 422 41.98 2.25 2.35
N SER A 423 41.44 3.29 3.00
CA SER A 423 40.50 3.12 4.11
C SER A 423 39.10 2.69 3.68
N VAL A 424 38.65 3.14 2.50
CA VAL A 424 37.30 2.90 1.99
C VAL A 424 37.25 1.73 1.02
N LEU A 425 38.18 1.68 0.07
CA LEU A 425 38.21 0.65 -0.99
C LEU A 425 39.22 -0.46 -0.74
N ALA A 426 40.10 -0.36 0.26
CA ALA A 426 41.21 -1.28 0.46
C ALA A 426 42.15 -1.39 -0.75
N ILE A 427 42.37 -0.27 -1.45
CA ILE A 427 43.24 -0.16 -2.63
C ILE A 427 44.46 0.69 -2.29
N ASN A 428 45.63 0.28 -2.76
CA ASN A 428 46.86 1.03 -2.59
C ASN A 428 47.15 1.88 -3.83
N VAL A 429 47.12 3.20 -3.66
CA VAL A 429 47.56 4.16 -4.67
C VAL A 429 49.09 4.28 -4.62
N PRO A 430 49.81 4.16 -5.75
CA PRO A 430 51.27 4.17 -5.78
C PRO A 430 51.81 5.60 -5.61
N LEU A 431 52.03 6.02 -4.35
CA LEU A 431 52.54 7.35 -4.00
C LEU A 431 54.05 7.52 -4.21
N GLU A 432 54.79 6.42 -4.38
CA GLU A 432 56.25 6.45 -4.55
C GLU A 432 56.68 6.91 -5.95
N ASP A 433 55.72 7.13 -6.87
CA ASP A 433 56.02 7.64 -8.21
C ASP A 433 56.23 9.16 -8.20
N ASP A 434 57.50 9.56 -8.09
CA ASP A 434 57.92 10.96 -8.18
C ASP A 434 57.49 11.65 -9.48
N LYS A 435 57.25 10.91 -10.57
CA LYS A 435 56.92 11.49 -11.88
C LYS A 435 55.55 12.14 -11.87
N ILE A 436 54.55 11.50 -11.25
CA ILE A 436 53.19 12.04 -11.17
C ILE A 436 53.17 13.27 -10.24
N HIS A 437 53.85 13.20 -9.10
CA HIS A 437 53.99 14.34 -8.19
C HIS A 437 54.66 15.55 -8.87
N ALA A 438 55.74 15.32 -9.63
CA ALA A 438 56.40 16.36 -10.42
C ALA A 438 55.48 16.94 -11.51
N ALA A 439 54.68 16.09 -12.17
CA ALA A 439 53.72 16.53 -13.17
C ALA A 439 52.58 17.37 -12.58
N ILE A 440 52.04 17.00 -11.41
CA ILE A 440 51.04 17.79 -10.68
C ILE A 440 51.62 19.15 -10.29
N SER A 441 52.85 19.20 -9.79
CA SER A 441 53.53 20.47 -9.49
C SER A 441 53.70 21.33 -10.73
N THR A 442 54.09 20.72 -11.86
CA THR A 442 54.20 21.41 -13.14
C THR A 442 52.84 21.97 -13.57
N ARG A 443 51.77 21.16 -13.50
CA ARG A 443 50.39 21.58 -13.80
C ARG A 443 49.95 22.78 -12.96
N HIS A 444 50.32 22.84 -11.68
CA HIS A 444 50.04 24.01 -10.84
C HIS A 444 50.68 25.29 -11.39
N ASP A 445 51.95 25.22 -11.82
CA ASP A 445 52.64 26.35 -12.44
C ASP A 445 52.00 26.74 -13.79
N LEU A 446 51.59 25.76 -14.60
CA LEU A 446 50.94 26.02 -15.89
C LEU A 446 49.60 26.73 -15.72
N VAL A 447 48.74 26.24 -14.82
CA VAL A 447 47.37 26.72 -14.64
C VAL A 447 47.31 27.99 -13.79
N HIS A 448 47.97 28.01 -12.62
CA HIS A 448 47.81 29.11 -11.66
C HIS A 448 48.86 30.23 -11.81
N ARG A 449 49.93 30.00 -12.56
CA ARG A 449 51.02 30.98 -12.75
C ARG A 449 51.30 31.26 -14.22
N ASN A 450 50.36 30.92 -15.10
CA ASN A 450 50.45 31.09 -16.55
C ASN A 450 51.77 30.54 -17.13
N GLY A 451 52.19 29.37 -16.63
CA GLY A 451 53.44 28.70 -17.01
C GLY A 451 54.71 29.34 -16.47
N LYS A 452 54.67 29.93 -15.28
CA LYS A 452 55.85 30.39 -14.54
C LYS A 452 55.99 29.66 -13.21
N THR A 453 57.21 29.36 -12.79
CA THR A 453 57.47 28.78 -11.46
C THR A 453 57.26 29.81 -10.34
N LYS A 454 57.30 29.39 -9.06
CA LYS A 454 57.33 30.31 -7.90
C LYS A 454 58.43 31.37 -8.00
N LYS A 455 59.55 31.05 -8.67
CA LYS A 455 60.70 31.94 -8.85
C LYS A 455 60.58 32.82 -10.09
N GLY A 456 59.46 32.76 -10.81
CA GLY A 456 59.20 33.56 -12.02
C GLY A 456 59.76 32.98 -13.32
N SER A 457 60.48 31.86 -13.26
CA SER A 457 61.06 31.20 -14.45
C SER A 457 59.98 30.59 -15.33
N SER A 458 60.02 30.86 -16.64
CA SER A 458 59.05 30.31 -17.59
C SER A 458 59.24 28.80 -17.77
N VAL A 459 58.16 28.04 -17.60
CA VAL A 459 58.08 26.61 -17.90
C VAL A 459 57.69 26.45 -19.37
N ARG A 460 58.55 25.79 -20.15
CA ARG A 460 58.27 25.35 -21.51
C ARG A 460 57.91 23.87 -21.53
N ILE A 461 56.89 23.53 -22.29
CA ILE A 461 56.42 22.17 -22.49
C ILE A 461 56.75 21.72 -23.92
N SER A 462 57.22 20.49 -24.10
CA SER A 462 57.41 19.84 -25.40
C SER A 462 56.37 18.74 -25.63
N SER A 463 56.17 18.34 -26.89
CA SER A 463 55.32 17.18 -27.22
C SER A 463 55.80 15.90 -26.53
N SER A 464 57.11 15.68 -26.48
CA SER A 464 57.70 14.52 -25.80
C SER A 464 57.42 14.49 -24.29
N GLN A 465 57.32 15.65 -23.64
CA GLN A 465 56.92 15.73 -22.22
C GLN A 465 55.45 15.37 -22.03
N ILE A 466 54.58 15.72 -22.98
CA ILE A 466 53.17 15.36 -22.94
C ILE A 466 53.00 13.86 -23.20
N GLU A 467 53.68 13.30 -24.20
CA GLU A 467 53.71 11.86 -24.49
C GLU A 467 54.22 11.05 -23.28
N GLY A 468 55.31 11.50 -22.67
CA GLY A 468 55.83 10.88 -21.45
C GLY A 468 54.85 10.97 -20.27
N LEU A 469 54.13 12.09 -20.14
CA LEU A 469 53.10 12.24 -19.12
C LEU A 469 51.91 11.31 -19.36
N ILE A 470 51.46 11.19 -20.61
CA ILE A 470 50.39 10.27 -21.03
C ILE A 470 50.72 8.84 -20.61
N GLN A 471 51.96 8.40 -20.88
CA GLN A 471 52.41 7.07 -20.49
C GLN A 471 52.44 6.90 -18.97
N ASN A 472 53.06 7.84 -18.24
CA ASN A 472 53.14 7.78 -16.77
C ASN A 472 51.74 7.74 -16.13
N VAL A 473 50.80 8.55 -16.62
CA VAL A 473 49.41 8.57 -16.13
C VAL A 473 48.67 7.28 -16.48
N SER A 474 48.87 6.73 -17.69
CA SER A 474 48.31 5.42 -18.06
C SER A 474 48.81 4.32 -17.13
N ASP A 475 50.12 4.26 -16.87
CA ASP A 475 50.72 3.24 -16.01
C ASP A 475 50.24 3.37 -14.55
N PHE A 476 50.19 4.60 -14.03
CA PHE A 476 49.66 4.90 -12.70
C PHE A 476 48.21 4.43 -12.54
N VAL A 477 47.35 4.73 -13.51
CA VAL A 477 45.93 4.33 -13.49
C VAL A 477 45.77 2.81 -13.64
N GLU A 478 46.55 2.14 -14.50
CA GLU A 478 46.47 0.68 -14.66
C GLU A 478 46.82 -0.08 -13.39
N VAL A 479 47.78 0.40 -12.59
CA VAL A 479 48.11 -0.20 -11.29
C VAL A 479 46.93 -0.16 -10.33
N ILE A 480 46.16 0.93 -10.35
CA ILE A 480 44.96 1.09 -9.51
C ILE A 480 43.80 0.24 -10.07
N ASP A 481 43.55 0.33 -11.37
CA ASP A 481 42.43 -0.37 -12.03
C ASP A 481 42.58 -1.89 -11.92
N LYS A 482 43.80 -2.42 -12.01
CA LYS A 482 44.09 -3.83 -11.79
C LYS A 482 43.66 -4.29 -10.39
N GLN A 483 44.01 -3.53 -9.35
CA GLN A 483 43.60 -3.86 -7.97
C GLN A 483 42.07 -3.82 -7.81
N LEU A 484 41.40 -2.86 -8.46
CA LEU A 484 39.94 -2.74 -8.45
C LEU A 484 39.26 -3.96 -9.09
N ARG A 485 39.73 -4.38 -10.28
CA ARG A 485 39.20 -5.58 -10.97
C ARG A 485 39.41 -6.87 -10.17
N GLU A 486 40.57 -7.00 -9.53
CA GLU A 486 40.89 -8.16 -8.67
C GLU A 486 39.93 -8.26 -7.47
N GLN A 487 39.59 -7.13 -6.83
CA GLN A 487 38.62 -7.11 -5.75
C GLN A 487 37.20 -7.46 -6.19
N GLU A 488 36.74 -6.96 -7.34
CA GLU A 488 35.40 -7.27 -7.85
C GLU A 488 35.23 -8.75 -8.16
N ASN A 489 36.26 -9.38 -8.74
CA ASN A 489 36.24 -10.81 -9.05
C ASN A 489 36.23 -11.70 -7.80
N LEU A 490 36.79 -11.25 -6.67
CA LEU A 490 36.69 -11.94 -5.38
C LEU A 490 35.28 -11.86 -4.75
N THR A 491 34.47 -10.87 -5.14
CA THR A 491 33.11 -10.66 -4.61
C THR A 491 31.99 -11.30 -5.44
N LYS A 492 32.28 -11.85 -6.62
CA LYS A 492 31.29 -12.60 -7.40
C LYS A 492 31.00 -13.95 -6.71
N PRO A 493 29.75 -14.26 -6.33
CA PRO A 493 29.43 -15.55 -5.72
C PRO A 493 29.76 -16.68 -6.70
N TYR A 494 30.44 -17.70 -6.20
CA TYR A 494 30.76 -18.93 -6.92
C TYR A 494 29.47 -19.52 -7.50
N SER A 495 29.18 -19.28 -8.78
CA SER A 495 28.09 -19.96 -9.49
C SER A 495 28.57 -21.38 -9.84
N GLY A 496 28.76 -22.19 -8.80
CA GLY A 496 29.02 -23.62 -8.92
C GLY A 496 27.80 -24.30 -9.53
N ARG A 497 28.03 -24.95 -10.68
CA ARG A 497 27.10 -25.85 -11.38
C ARG A 497 26.25 -26.69 -10.42
N ALA A 498 24.93 -26.51 -10.45
CA ALA A 498 23.98 -27.57 -10.17
C ALA A 498 23.30 -27.95 -11.50
N LYS A 499 23.99 -28.79 -12.29
CA LYS A 499 23.32 -29.66 -13.24
C LYS A 499 22.92 -30.94 -12.51
N ASP A 500 21.75 -31.44 -12.88
CA ASP A 500 21.26 -32.80 -12.65
C ASP A 500 20.87 -33.17 -11.21
N ALA A 501 19.56 -33.11 -10.95
CA ALA A 501 18.74 -34.28 -10.63
C ALA A 501 17.39 -33.84 -10.06
N ARG A 502 16.32 -34.03 -10.84
CA ARG A 502 15.00 -34.41 -10.32
C ARG A 502 14.22 -35.10 -11.44
N ARG A 503 14.27 -36.43 -11.36
CA ARG A 503 13.17 -37.32 -11.73
C ARG A 503 11.95 -37.01 -10.87
#